data_AF-A0A967QJH1-F1
#
_entry.id   AF-A0A967QJH1-F1
#
_cell.length_a   1.000
_cell.length_b   1.000
_cell.length_c   1.000
_cell.angle_alpha   90.00
_cell.angle_beta   90.00
_cell.angle_gamma   90.00
#
_symmetry.space_group_name_H-M   'P 1'
#
loop_
_entity.id
_entity.type
_entity.pdbx_description
1 polymer ?
#
loop_
_entity_poly.entity_id
_entity_poly.type
_entity_poly.pdbx_seq_one_letter_code
_entity_poly.pdbx_strand_id
1 'polypeptide(L)'
;MFCPDQVGPATNRELTADAATFAYPRGDGVLVDWRDYADVIEDSPPEVFVDEVVRAADGNDIWLVAGLGYKSLGNRCETIIARLDTSHVPHRLVAPDDSFEPMLLTRYEARS
;
A
#
# COMPACT_ATOMS: atom_id res chain seq x y z
N MET A 1 -5.23 -1.43 -0.07
CA MET A 1 -3.84 -1.80 0.21
C MET A 1 -3.08 -0.64 0.85
N PHE A 2 -2.07 -0.96 1.67
CA PHE A 2 -1.31 -0.01 2.47
C PHE A 2 0.19 -0.14 2.21
N CYS A 3 0.91 0.98 2.06
CA CYS A 3 2.37 0.97 2.04
C CYS A 3 2.98 2.18 2.77
N PRO A 4 3.73 1.99 3.85
CA PRO A 4 3.93 0.70 4.54
C PRO A 4 2.68 0.24 5.30
N ASP A 5 2.72 -0.98 5.83
CA ASP A 5 1.72 -1.56 6.72
C ASP A 5 1.45 -0.68 7.94
N GLN A 6 2.41 0.15 8.34
CA GLN A 6 2.32 1.12 9.43
C GLN A 6 1.20 2.15 9.26
N VAL A 7 0.79 2.47 8.03
CA VAL A 7 -0.35 3.39 7.79
C VAL A 7 -1.70 2.67 7.89
N GLY A 8 -1.69 1.33 7.80
CA GLY A 8 -2.88 0.48 7.81
C GLY A 8 -3.73 0.61 9.07
N PRO A 9 -3.19 0.54 10.31
CA PRO A 9 -4.02 0.45 11.51
C PRO A 9 -4.92 1.65 11.73
N ALA A 10 -4.44 2.85 11.41
CA ALA A 10 -5.24 4.06 11.48
C ALA A 10 -6.30 4.06 10.37
N THR A 11 -5.92 3.74 9.13
CA THR A 11 -6.88 3.71 8.02
C THR A 11 -7.98 2.66 8.23
N ASN A 12 -7.62 1.44 8.66
CA ASN A 12 -8.56 0.34 8.87
C ASN A 12 -9.67 0.67 9.88
N ARG A 13 -9.37 1.47 10.92
CA ARG A 13 -10.37 1.90 11.90
C ARG A 13 -11.45 2.82 11.31
N GLU A 14 -11.12 3.52 10.22
CA GLU A 14 -12.02 4.45 9.55
C GLU A 14 -12.76 3.81 8.36
N LEU A 15 -12.40 2.59 7.96
CA LEU A 15 -13.10 1.88 6.89
C LEU A 15 -14.50 1.46 7.35
N THR A 16 -15.52 1.93 6.64
CA THR A 16 -16.94 1.57 6.88
C THR A 16 -17.42 0.46 5.96
N ALA A 17 -16.66 0.13 4.92
CA ALA A 17 -16.94 -0.95 3.99
C ALA A 17 -16.15 -2.20 4.37
N ASP A 18 -16.75 -3.37 4.15
CA ASP A 18 -16.05 -4.65 4.22
C ASP A 18 -15.23 -4.81 2.94
N ALA A 19 -13.94 -4.46 3.03
CA ALA A 19 -13.00 -4.49 1.91
C ALA A 19 -11.85 -5.44 2.25
N ALA A 20 -11.41 -6.22 1.25
CA ALA A 20 -10.18 -7.00 1.38
C ALA A 20 -8.98 -6.04 1.51
N THR A 21 -8.19 -6.21 2.56
CA THR A 21 -7.03 -5.37 2.84
C THR A 21 -5.73 -6.15 2.72
N PHE A 22 -4.70 -5.46 2.23
CA PHE A 22 -3.37 -5.99 2.02
C PHE A 22 -2.38 -4.91 2.45
N ALA A 23 -1.34 -5.28 3.17
CA ALA A 23 -0.36 -4.35 3.70
C ALA A 23 1.05 -4.82 3.37
N TYR A 24 1.89 -3.89 2.89
CA TYR A 24 3.29 -4.17 2.60
C TYR A 24 4.17 -3.79 3.81
N PRO A 25 5.06 -4.65 4.32
CA PRO A 25 5.55 -5.88 3.68
C PRO A 25 4.72 -7.13 3.98
N ARG A 26 3.84 -7.11 5.00
CA ARG A 26 3.00 -8.27 5.33
C ARG A 26 1.65 -7.89 5.96
N GLY A 27 0.71 -8.83 5.86
CA GLY A 27 -0.55 -8.81 6.60
C GLY A 27 -1.64 -7.96 5.95
N ASP A 28 -2.61 -7.58 6.77
CA ASP A 28 -3.86 -6.89 6.41
C ASP A 28 -3.88 -5.42 6.85
N GLY A 29 -2.81 -4.96 7.51
CA GLY A 29 -2.67 -3.61 8.02
C GLY A 29 -3.47 -3.36 9.30
N VAL A 30 -3.96 -4.39 10.00
CA VAL A 30 -4.65 -4.20 11.29
C VAL A 30 -3.64 -4.02 12.43
N LEU A 31 -2.51 -4.72 12.36
CA LEU A 31 -1.43 -4.68 13.35
C LEU A 31 -0.08 -4.77 12.65
N VAL A 32 0.88 -3.96 13.11
CA VAL A 32 2.28 -4.08 12.71
C VAL A 32 2.98 -5.00 13.70
N ASP A 33 3.55 -6.10 13.20
CA ASP A 33 4.42 -6.98 13.99
C ASP A 33 5.88 -6.55 13.80
N TRP A 34 6.49 -6.10 14.90
CA TRP A 34 7.81 -5.49 14.90
C TRP A 34 8.95 -6.47 15.16
N ARG A 35 8.66 -7.72 15.57
CA ARG A 35 9.67 -8.64 16.13
C ARG A 35 10.78 -9.03 15.15
N ASP A 36 10.40 -9.21 13.89
CA ASP A 36 11.22 -9.63 12.75
C ASP A 36 11.04 -8.68 11.56
N TYR A 37 10.62 -7.44 11.81
CA TYR A 37 10.17 -6.51 10.77
C TYR A 37 11.27 -6.15 9.76
N ALA A 38 12.53 -6.06 10.21
CA ALA A 38 13.66 -5.82 9.32
C ALA A 38 13.84 -6.97 8.32
N ASP A 39 13.89 -8.20 8.81
CA ASP A 39 14.03 -9.41 7.98
C ASP A 39 12.88 -9.52 6.98
N VAL A 40 11.64 -9.25 7.44
CA VAL A 40 10.45 -9.26 6.59
C VAL A 40 10.52 -8.21 5.47
N ILE A 41 11.01 -7.00 5.73
CA ILE A 41 11.20 -5.98 4.69
C ILE A 41 12.23 -6.44 3.65
N GLU A 42 13.30 -7.09 4.09
CA GLU A 42 14.35 -7.62 3.22
C GLU A 42 13.83 -8.76 2.35
N ASP A 43 13.04 -9.67 2.93
CA ASP A 43 12.52 -10.88 2.29
C ASP A 43 11.22 -10.67 1.49
N SER A 44 10.69 -9.44 1.43
CA SER A 44 9.44 -9.13 0.73
C SER A 44 9.68 -8.24 -0.50
N PRO A 45 9.97 -8.79 -1.70
CA PRO A 45 10.09 -8.00 -2.91
C PRO A 45 8.78 -7.25 -3.23
N PRO A 46 8.80 -5.91 -3.42
CA PRO A 46 7.59 -5.13 -3.69
C PRO A 46 6.85 -5.57 -4.95
N GLU A 47 7.58 -6.10 -5.93
CA GLU A 47 7.04 -6.62 -7.18
C GLU A 47 6.14 -7.83 -6.97
N VAL A 48 6.59 -8.78 -6.15
CA VAL A 48 5.85 -10.00 -5.83
C VAL A 48 4.58 -9.65 -5.07
N PHE A 49 4.68 -8.74 -4.10
CA PHE A 49 3.53 -8.25 -3.36
C PHE A 49 2.48 -7.59 -4.27
N VAL A 50 2.90 -6.73 -5.21
CA VAL A 50 1.96 -6.11 -6.17
C VAL A 50 1.29 -7.16 -7.04
N ASP A 51 2.03 -8.15 -7.54
CA ASP A 51 1.47 -9.22 -8.37
C ASP A 51 0.42 -10.04 -7.58
N GLU A 52 0.66 -10.29 -6.30
CA GLU A 52 -0.32 -10.93 -5.41
C GLU A 52 -1.58 -10.10 -5.21
N VAL A 53 -1.45 -8.80 -4.96
CA VAL A 53 -2.58 -7.87 -4.79
C VAL A 53 -3.39 -7.75 -6.08
N VAL A 54 -2.73 -7.58 -7.23
CA VAL A 54 -3.39 -7.48 -8.54
C VAL A 54 -4.16 -8.76 -8.86
N ARG A 55 -3.57 -9.93 -8.58
CA ARG A 55 -4.26 -11.22 -8.74
C ARG A 55 -5.46 -11.34 -7.80
N ALA A 56 -5.34 -10.88 -6.56
CA ALA A 56 -6.44 -10.93 -5.59
C ALA A 56 -7.57 -9.92 -5.91
N ALA A 57 -7.23 -8.80 -6.55
CA ALA A 57 -8.19 -7.79 -6.96
C ALA A 57 -9.14 -8.30 -8.06
N ASP A 58 -8.72 -9.25 -8.91
CA ASP A 58 -9.56 -9.90 -9.92
C ASP A 58 -10.38 -8.90 -10.78
N GLY A 59 -9.70 -7.85 -11.27
CA GLY A 59 -10.32 -6.79 -12.07
C GLY A 59 -11.07 -5.71 -11.28
N ASN A 60 -11.13 -5.78 -9.95
CA ASN A 60 -11.64 -4.69 -9.11
C ASN A 60 -10.59 -3.58 -8.93
N ASP A 61 -11.07 -2.39 -8.57
CA ASP A 61 -10.21 -1.25 -8.27
C ASP A 61 -9.31 -1.52 -7.04
N ILE A 62 -8.05 -1.11 -7.15
CA ILE A 62 -7.09 -1.16 -6.05
C ILE A 62 -6.98 0.23 -5.42
N TRP A 63 -7.29 0.34 -4.13
CA TRP A 63 -7.12 1.58 -3.38
C TRP A 63 -5.81 1.51 -2.60
N LEU A 64 -4.87 2.41 -2.90
CA LEU A 64 -3.59 2.52 -2.21
C LEU A 64 -3.58 3.74 -1.29
N VAL A 65 -3.42 3.51 0.01
CA VAL A 65 -2.95 4.53 0.95
C VAL A 65 -1.47 4.32 1.16
N ALA A 66 -0.67 5.36 0.96
CA ALA A 66 0.77 5.26 1.15
C ALA A 66 1.38 6.46 1.86
N GLY A 67 2.43 6.17 2.63
CA GLY A 67 3.36 7.13 3.20
C GLY A 67 4.73 6.95 2.58
N LEU A 68 5.35 8.06 2.15
CA LEU A 68 6.64 8.03 1.46
C LEU A 68 7.80 8.38 2.39
N GLY A 69 9.03 8.02 2.00
CA GLY A 69 10.24 8.43 2.71
C GLY A 69 10.52 7.68 4.02
N TYR A 70 9.86 6.54 4.26
CA TYR A 70 10.16 5.67 5.40
C TYR A 70 11.54 5.04 5.22
N LYS A 71 12.51 5.48 6.05
CA LYS A 71 13.93 5.12 5.91
C LYS A 71 14.19 3.60 5.84
N SER A 72 13.49 2.81 6.66
CA SER A 72 13.66 1.35 6.70
C SER A 72 13.15 0.64 5.44
N LEU A 73 12.25 1.27 4.69
CA LEU A 73 11.66 0.70 3.47
C LEU A 73 12.37 1.18 2.19
N GLY A 74 13.25 2.18 2.29
CA GLY A 74 13.95 2.74 1.13
C GLY A 74 12.95 3.27 0.10
N ASN A 75 12.99 2.71 -1.12
CA ASN A 75 12.12 3.09 -2.24
C ASN A 75 10.99 2.09 -2.52
N ARG A 76 10.71 1.14 -1.61
CA ARG A 76 9.78 0.03 -1.86
C ARG A 76 8.34 0.50 -2.14
N CYS A 77 7.84 1.50 -1.41
CA CYS A 77 6.50 2.03 -1.67
C CYS A 77 6.44 2.81 -2.99
N GLU A 78 7.51 3.51 -3.36
CA GLU A 78 7.65 4.17 -4.65
C GLU A 78 7.69 3.14 -5.79
N THR A 79 8.36 2.00 -5.60
CA THR A 79 8.36 0.88 -6.54
C THR A 79 6.96 0.30 -6.73
N ILE A 80 6.20 0.12 -5.63
CA ILE A 80 4.80 -0.33 -5.68
C ILE A 80 3.94 0.66 -6.48
N ILE A 81 4.05 1.96 -6.21
CA ILE A 81 3.33 3.03 -6.94
C ILE A 81 3.68 2.95 -8.43
N ALA A 82 4.96 2.90 -8.80
CA ALA A 82 5.39 2.82 -10.18
C ALA A 82 4.86 1.56 -10.90
N ARG A 83 4.81 0.42 -10.22
CA ARG A 83 4.27 -0.84 -10.77
C ARG A 83 2.75 -0.75 -11.00
N LEU A 84 2.00 -0.12 -10.10
CA LEU A 84 0.56 0.10 -10.28
C LEU A 84 0.28 1.14 -11.38
N ASP A 85 1.06 2.23 -11.46
CA ASP A 85 0.91 3.26 -12.49
C ASP A 85 1.10 2.70 -13.92
N THR A 86 1.90 1.64 -14.09
CA THR A 86 2.09 0.98 -15.40
C THR A 86 0.97 0.03 -15.78
N SER A 87 0.30 -0.60 -14.81
CA SER A 87 -0.70 -1.65 -15.04
C SER A 87 -2.14 -1.17 -14.93
N HIS A 88 -2.38 -0.06 -14.23
CA HIS A 88 -3.72 0.47 -13.92
C HIS A 88 -3.83 1.93 -14.36
N VAL A 89 -5.04 2.50 -14.30
CA VAL A 89 -5.26 3.94 -14.48
C VAL A 89 -5.30 4.61 -13.10
N PRO A 90 -4.32 5.47 -12.74
CA PRO A 90 -4.27 6.10 -11.43
C PRO A 90 -5.19 7.32 -11.33
N HIS A 91 -5.99 7.37 -10.26
CA HIS A 91 -6.78 8.52 -9.85
C HIS A 91 -6.34 8.97 -8.46
N ARG A 92 -5.54 10.04 -8.37
CA ARG A 92 -5.08 10.59 -7.08
C ARG A 92 -6.21 11.37 -6.42
N LEU A 93 -6.59 10.95 -5.22
CA LEU A 93 -7.70 11.53 -4.45
C LEU A 93 -7.22 12.37 -3.27
N VAL A 94 -6.10 11.98 -2.67
CA VAL A 94 -5.41 12.76 -1.63
C VAL A 94 -3.96 12.94 -2.07
N ALA A 95 -3.50 14.18 -2.05
CA ALA A 95 -2.12 14.56 -2.30
C ALA A 95 -1.44 14.95 -0.97
N PRO A 96 -0.12 14.78 -0.85
CA PRO A 96 0.65 15.27 0.30
C PRO A 96 0.42 16.77 0.57
N ASP A 97 0.28 17.14 1.84
CA ASP A 97 0.14 18.51 2.32
C ASP A 97 1.23 18.87 3.34
N ASP A 98 1.03 19.91 4.14
CA ASP A 98 1.97 20.39 5.16
C ASP A 98 1.84 19.68 6.52
N SER A 99 1.07 18.58 6.58
CA SER A 99 1.02 17.74 7.78
C SER A 99 2.38 17.11 8.11
N PHE A 100 2.55 16.73 9.38
CA PHE A 100 3.82 16.18 9.88
C PHE A 100 4.25 14.91 9.13
N GLU A 101 3.30 14.05 8.78
CA GLU A 101 3.51 12.83 8.01
C GLU A 101 2.45 12.77 6.89
N PRO A 102 2.72 13.39 5.73
CA PRO A 102 1.73 13.51 4.68
C PRO A 102 1.55 12.18 3.95
N MET A 103 0.29 11.77 3.83
CA MET A 103 -0.12 10.53 3.16
C MET A 103 -0.75 10.82 1.80
N LEU A 104 -0.77 9.80 0.95
CA LEU A 104 -1.42 9.84 -0.36
C LEU A 104 -2.46 8.74 -0.47
N LEU A 105 -3.58 9.05 -1.14
CA LEU A 105 -4.62 8.10 -1.50
C LEU A 105 -4.77 8.10 -3.01
N THR A 106 -4.60 6.93 -3.61
CA THR A 106 -4.80 6.71 -5.04
C THR A 106 -5.77 5.56 -5.25
N ARG A 107 -6.74 5.75 -6.13
CA ARG A 107 -7.54 4.66 -6.69
C ARG A 107 -6.93 4.25 -8.02
N TYR A 108 -6.59 2.98 -8.15
CA TYR A 108 -6.09 2.36 -9.37
C TYR A 108 -7.21 1.57 -10.03
N GLU A 109 -7.73 2.12 -11.11
CA GLU A 109 -8.79 1.49 -11.92
C GLU A 109 -8.18 0.42 -12.83
N ALA A 110 -8.82 -0.76 -12.86
CA ALA A 110 -8.39 -1.87 -13.72
C ALA A 110 -8.49 -1.47 -15.20
N ARG A 111 -7.46 -1.80 -15.99
CA ARG A 111 -7.51 -1.61 -17.45
C ARG A 111 -8.33 -2.76 -18.05
N SER A 112 -9.47 -2.43 -18.66
CA SER A 112 -10.33 -3.35 -19.43
C SER A 112 -9.61 -3.96 -20.63
#